data_AF-A0A250DQV5-F1
#
_entry.id   AF-A0A250DQV5-F1
#
_cell.length_a   1.000
_cell.length_b   1.000
_cell.length_c   1.000
_cell.angle_alpha   90.00
_cell.angle_beta   90.00
_cell.angle_gamma   90.00
#
_symmetry.space_group_name_H-M   'P 1'
#
loop_
_entity.id
_entity.type
_entity.pdbx_description
1 polymer ?
#
loop_
_entity_poly.entity_id
_entity_poly.type
_entity_poly.pdbx_seq_one_letter_code
_entity_poly.pdbx_strand_id
1 'polypeptide(L)'
;METTIFSPSLDRLGKLRIQEATEVFGRLLWCEAARLGLVNIVVSGEVNSSDGGIDARADRVGGKDGHSFHYQIKTGTAFKPWQPAAVAQELFGLSGAKPSKTKLGPAVRRCLEIGGTYVMVSLGHDLLAENHSQAVELLRSAFKKCGYKDALVEVWGVRQIANMMERYPSLCLDLGGLGDARFQAIGSWAKNGDMTPRVSLGASQTEFIRRIQEILIGSEIQHARVIGEAGIGKTRLTLEAIQQHSVLAAKAIYVPQAEYFQNSRLFFELLKDDREYSAILVIDECDDDDRASIFSALRGRPRLKLVTIDHGPEFTTDALMEVVRFPPLEGAQIEEILREYIGKSAHAHNWVSWCEGSARVAHAVGDNLKRNPQDILKSPATVPIWNRFVLGYKKIKGDPAGRLMTIVRHIALFRKFGARRPVEKEGRFVATLAARVDPNITAGRFDEAVTQLVDRRILQGSHTLRLVPKALHVHLWKQWWDIHGANANLSTLMDEMPETLRRWFLDMLVYSNGSASAQAAIQC
;
A
#
# COMPACT_ATOMS: atom_id res chain seq x y z
N MET A 1 19.03 -26.63 9.13
CA MET A 1 18.54 -25.38 8.55
C MET A 1 17.31 -24.99 9.33
N GLU A 2 17.33 -23.84 10.01
CA GLU A 2 16.10 -23.29 10.56
C GLU A 2 15.12 -23.02 9.41
N THR A 3 13.87 -23.45 9.59
CA THR A 3 12.79 -23.19 8.64
C THR A 3 12.52 -21.68 8.60
N THR A 4 12.71 -21.09 7.42
CA THR A 4 12.38 -19.69 7.17
C THR A 4 10.88 -19.48 7.35
N ILE A 5 10.47 -18.27 7.76
CA ILE A 5 9.03 -17.93 7.77
C ILE A 5 8.45 -17.86 6.36
N PHE A 6 9.28 -17.71 5.33
CA PHE A 6 8.82 -17.63 3.95
C PHE A 6 8.76 -18.98 3.24
N SER A 7 8.77 -20.10 3.97
CA SER A 7 8.49 -21.42 3.38
C SER A 7 6.97 -21.58 3.22
N PRO A 8 6.42 -21.54 2.00
CA PRO A 8 4.99 -21.72 1.81
C PRO A 8 4.58 -23.14 2.17
N SER A 9 3.38 -23.29 2.75
CA SER A 9 2.84 -24.61 3.05
C SER A 9 2.56 -25.38 1.75
N LEU A 10 3.27 -26.50 1.55
CA LEU A 10 3.07 -27.37 0.39
C LEU A 10 1.64 -27.91 0.31
N ASP A 11 1.06 -28.23 1.47
CA ASP A 11 -0.33 -28.68 1.57
C ASP A 11 -1.31 -27.60 1.08
N ARG A 12 -1.08 -26.34 1.48
CA ARG A 12 -1.93 -25.23 1.06
C ARG A 12 -1.76 -24.92 -0.43
N LEU A 13 -0.52 -24.90 -0.93
CA LEU A 13 -0.23 -24.74 -2.36
C LEU A 13 -0.90 -25.83 -3.21
N GLY A 14 -0.86 -27.09 -2.77
CA GLY A 14 -1.46 -28.20 -3.51
C GLY A 14 -2.99 -28.25 -3.48
N LYS A 15 -3.62 -27.54 -2.54
CA LYS A 15 -5.08 -27.41 -2.40
C LYS A 15 -5.67 -26.17 -3.07
N LEU A 16 -4.85 -25.31 -3.67
CA LEU A 16 -5.33 -24.14 -4.39
C LEU A 16 -6.30 -24.56 -5.50
N ARG A 17 -7.37 -23.78 -5.68
CA ARG A 17 -8.23 -23.91 -6.85
C ARG A 17 -7.49 -23.38 -8.07
N ILE A 18 -7.90 -23.82 -9.26
CA ILE A 18 -7.22 -23.45 -10.52
C ILE A 18 -7.07 -21.92 -10.71
N GLN A 19 -8.07 -21.12 -10.30
CA GLN A 19 -7.99 -19.65 -10.34
C GLN A 19 -6.88 -19.12 -9.44
N GLU A 20 -6.87 -19.54 -8.18
CA GLU A 20 -5.90 -19.10 -7.17
C GLU A 20 -4.48 -19.56 -7.55
N ALA A 21 -4.35 -20.78 -8.06
CA ALA A 21 -3.09 -21.33 -8.56
C ALA A 21 -2.54 -20.52 -9.73
N THR A 22 -3.39 -20.16 -10.69
CA THR A 22 -3.00 -19.37 -11.86
C THR A 22 -2.59 -17.96 -11.46
N GLU A 23 -3.31 -17.34 -10.53
CA GLU A 23 -2.94 -16.03 -9.99
C GLU A 23 -1.60 -16.06 -9.25
N VAL A 24 -1.40 -17.02 -8.34
CA VAL A 24 -0.15 -17.18 -7.58
C VAL A 24 1.03 -17.45 -8.52
N PHE A 25 0.86 -18.35 -9.48
CA PHE A 25 1.90 -18.68 -10.45
C PHE A 25 2.21 -17.49 -11.35
N GLY A 26 1.20 -16.74 -11.77
CA GLY A 26 1.38 -15.50 -12.52
C GLY A 26 2.21 -14.47 -11.76
N ARG A 27 1.92 -14.24 -10.47
CA ARG A 27 2.74 -13.37 -9.61
C ARG A 27 4.17 -13.89 -9.45
N LEU A 28 4.37 -15.21 -9.37
CA LEU A 28 5.70 -15.81 -9.36
C LEU A 28 6.47 -15.51 -10.66
N LEU A 29 5.84 -15.65 -11.83
CA LEU A 29 6.46 -15.29 -13.11
C LEU A 29 6.88 -13.82 -13.14
N TRP A 30 6.03 -12.91 -12.66
CA TRP A 30 6.35 -11.48 -12.56
C TRP A 30 7.52 -11.22 -11.60
N CYS A 31 7.59 -11.92 -10.47
CA CYS A 31 8.73 -11.84 -9.55
C CYS A 31 10.03 -12.29 -10.21
N GLU A 32 9.97 -13.39 -10.96
CA GLU A 32 11.08 -14.01 -11.67
C GLU A 32 11.52 -13.25 -12.93
N ALA A 33 10.70 -12.32 -13.43
CA ALA A 33 10.91 -11.65 -14.71
C ALA A 33 12.30 -11.03 -14.85
N ALA A 34 12.76 -10.24 -13.87
CA ALA A 34 14.08 -9.64 -13.92
C ALA A 34 15.22 -10.67 -13.83
N ARG A 35 15.05 -11.73 -13.03
CA ARG A 35 16.10 -12.73 -12.79
C ARG A 35 16.29 -13.67 -13.99
N LEU A 36 15.18 -14.07 -14.61
CA LEU A 36 15.17 -14.98 -15.76
C LEU A 36 15.20 -14.23 -17.10
N GLY A 37 15.05 -12.91 -17.08
CA GLY A 37 14.91 -12.09 -18.28
C GLY A 37 13.60 -12.39 -19.02
N LEU A 38 12.49 -12.54 -18.30
CA LEU A 38 11.18 -12.76 -18.90
C LEU A 38 10.50 -11.42 -19.24
N VAL A 39 9.83 -11.40 -20.40
CA VAL A 39 9.02 -10.32 -20.95
C VAL A 39 7.73 -10.90 -21.53
N ASN A 40 6.79 -10.04 -21.93
CA ASN A 40 5.50 -10.43 -22.50
C ASN A 40 4.77 -11.50 -21.68
N ILE A 41 4.84 -11.40 -20.35
CA ILE A 41 4.16 -12.36 -19.47
C ILE A 41 2.66 -12.12 -19.59
N VAL A 42 1.93 -13.17 -19.97
CA VAL A 42 0.47 -13.18 -20.09
C VAL A 42 -0.05 -14.30 -19.20
N VAL A 43 -1.02 -13.99 -18.35
CA VAL A 43 -1.63 -14.95 -17.43
C VAL A 43 -3.14 -14.89 -17.64
N SER A 44 -3.76 -16.03 -17.91
CA SER A 44 -5.21 -16.11 -18.11
C SER A 44 -5.96 -15.82 -16.81
N GLY A 45 -6.85 -14.83 -16.84
CA GLY A 45 -7.72 -14.49 -15.71
C GLY A 45 -9.04 -15.26 -15.69
N GLU A 46 -9.45 -15.85 -16.82
CA GLU A 46 -10.70 -16.59 -16.97
C GLU A 46 -10.43 -18.09 -17.11
N VAL A 47 -10.62 -18.86 -16.05
CA VAL A 47 -10.46 -20.34 -16.11
C VAL A 47 -11.65 -21.07 -16.77
N ASN A 48 -12.73 -20.35 -17.07
CA ASN A 48 -13.94 -20.90 -17.70
C ASN A 48 -13.96 -20.71 -19.22
N SER A 49 -13.04 -19.90 -19.78
CA SER A 49 -12.83 -19.83 -21.22
C SER A 49 -11.98 -21.01 -21.68
N SER A 50 -12.26 -21.52 -22.89
CA SER A 50 -11.46 -22.59 -23.47
C SER A 50 -10.11 -22.04 -23.94
N ASP A 51 -9.15 -21.90 -23.02
CA ASP A 51 -7.82 -21.32 -23.26
C ASP A 51 -6.91 -22.17 -24.17
N GLY A 52 -7.47 -23.23 -24.75
CA GLY A 52 -6.77 -24.12 -25.65
C GLY A 52 -5.60 -24.85 -24.99
N GLY A 53 -5.61 -24.94 -23.65
CA GLY A 53 -4.70 -25.75 -22.84
C GLY A 53 -3.47 -25.04 -22.29
N ILE A 54 -3.38 -23.70 -22.33
CA ILE A 54 -2.27 -22.92 -21.75
C ILE A 54 -2.84 -21.82 -20.86
N ASP A 55 -2.43 -21.79 -19.60
CA ASP A 55 -2.93 -20.86 -18.57
C ASP A 55 -2.02 -19.63 -18.38
N ALA A 56 -0.74 -19.74 -18.76
CA ALA A 56 0.17 -18.60 -18.78
C ALA A 56 1.23 -18.74 -19.89
N ARG A 57 1.80 -17.62 -20.32
CA ARG A 57 2.92 -17.55 -21.26
C ARG A 57 3.93 -16.51 -20.79
N ALA A 58 5.20 -16.77 -21.03
CA ALA A 58 6.27 -15.78 -20.90
C ALA A 58 7.28 -15.94 -22.03
N ASP A 59 7.88 -14.84 -22.48
CA ASP A 59 8.96 -14.87 -23.45
C ASP A 59 10.27 -14.49 -22.76
N ARG A 60 11.40 -15.09 -23.15
CA ARG A 60 12.72 -14.67 -22.67
C ARG A 60 13.30 -13.61 -23.60
N VAL A 61 13.88 -12.57 -23.03
CA VAL A 61 14.60 -11.53 -23.77
C VAL A 61 15.76 -12.16 -24.53
N GLY A 62 15.73 -12.00 -25.84
CA GLY A 62 16.77 -12.41 -26.79
C GLY A 62 16.30 -12.04 -28.18
N GLY A 63 17.15 -11.44 -29.02
CA GLY A 63 16.78 -10.93 -30.35
C GLY A 63 16.23 -12.02 -31.29
N LYS A 64 17.07 -12.58 -32.16
CA LYS A 64 16.69 -13.74 -33.01
C LYS A 64 16.57 -15.05 -32.21
N ASP A 65 17.03 -15.06 -30.95
CA ASP A 65 17.06 -16.22 -30.04
C ASP A 65 15.99 -16.14 -28.93
N GLY A 66 14.96 -15.31 -29.12
CA GLY A 66 13.84 -15.22 -28.19
C GLY A 66 13.17 -16.58 -28.01
N HIS A 67 12.97 -17.00 -26.76
CA HIS A 67 12.40 -18.30 -26.43
C HIS A 67 11.10 -18.14 -25.64
N SER A 68 10.03 -18.80 -26.06
CA SER A 68 8.73 -18.70 -25.37
C SER A 68 8.46 -19.93 -24.50
N PHE A 69 7.94 -19.68 -23.30
CA PHE A 69 7.47 -20.67 -22.35
C PHE A 69 5.95 -20.60 -22.25
N HIS A 70 5.28 -21.75 -22.37
CA HIS A 70 3.83 -21.87 -22.31
C HIS A 70 3.48 -22.84 -21.19
N TYR A 71 2.80 -22.33 -20.17
CA TYR A 71 2.54 -23.01 -18.93
C TYR A 71 1.11 -23.54 -18.92
N GLN A 72 0.97 -24.82 -18.66
CA GLN A 72 -0.32 -25.44 -18.33
C GLN A 72 -0.33 -25.82 -16.85
N ILE A 73 -1.29 -25.29 -16.10
CA ILE A 73 -1.40 -25.40 -14.65
C ILE A 73 -2.45 -26.43 -14.29
N LYS A 74 -2.09 -27.36 -13.42
CA LYS A 74 -2.95 -28.42 -12.89
C LYS A 74 -2.92 -28.42 -11.38
N THR A 75 -4.11 -28.41 -10.80
CA THR A 75 -4.36 -28.40 -9.36
C THR A 75 -5.02 -29.69 -8.90
N GLY A 76 -4.86 -30.02 -7.62
CA GLY A 76 -5.42 -31.26 -7.06
C GLY A 76 -4.67 -32.53 -7.48
N THR A 77 -5.03 -33.65 -6.87
CA THR A 77 -4.26 -34.91 -6.95
C THR A 77 -4.76 -35.89 -8.02
N ALA A 78 -5.80 -35.51 -8.77
CA ALA A 78 -6.43 -36.37 -9.76
C ALA A 78 -5.59 -36.51 -11.04
N PHE A 79 -4.96 -35.43 -11.48
CA PHE A 79 -4.13 -35.43 -12.68
C PHE A 79 -2.68 -35.80 -12.34
N LYS A 80 -2.27 -37.02 -12.71
CA LYS A 80 -0.90 -37.52 -12.51
C LYS A 80 -0.13 -37.49 -13.83
N PRO A 81 0.79 -36.54 -14.05
CA PRO A 81 1.46 -36.37 -15.34
C PRO A 81 2.38 -37.53 -15.73
N TRP A 82 2.73 -38.42 -14.79
CA TRP A 82 3.49 -39.65 -15.05
C TRP A 82 2.62 -40.86 -15.44
N GLN A 83 1.30 -40.68 -15.59
CA GLN A 83 0.40 -41.73 -16.04
C GLN A 83 0.00 -41.53 -17.52
N PRO A 84 0.21 -42.52 -18.41
CA PRO A 84 -0.10 -42.39 -19.84
C PRO A 84 -1.56 -42.03 -20.12
N ALA A 85 -2.50 -42.64 -19.40
CA ALA A 85 -3.93 -42.39 -19.53
C ALA A 85 -4.32 -40.94 -19.17
N ALA A 86 -3.69 -40.38 -18.13
CA ALA A 86 -3.93 -39.00 -17.72
C ALA A 86 -3.39 -38.01 -18.76
N VAL A 87 -2.17 -38.21 -19.25
CA VAL A 87 -1.59 -37.39 -20.33
C VAL A 87 -2.41 -37.45 -21.61
N ALA A 88 -2.88 -38.65 -21.99
CA ALA A 88 -3.71 -38.81 -23.19
C ALA A 88 -5.08 -38.12 -23.05
N GLN A 89 -5.71 -38.24 -21.89
CA GLN A 89 -6.96 -37.55 -21.59
C GLN A 89 -6.79 -36.03 -21.61
N GLU A 90 -5.71 -35.53 -21.03
CA GLU A 90 -5.44 -34.10 -20.95
C GLU A 90 -5.14 -33.49 -22.33
N LEU A 91 -4.21 -34.09 -23.09
CA LEU A 91 -3.76 -33.52 -24.36
C LEU A 91 -4.72 -33.78 -25.52
N PHE A 92 -5.49 -34.87 -25.48
CA PHE A 92 -6.30 -35.34 -26.62
C PHE A 92 -7.77 -35.60 -26.27
N GLY A 93 -8.21 -35.23 -25.06
CA GLY A 93 -9.59 -35.28 -24.59
C GLY A 93 -10.07 -36.64 -24.04
N LEU A 94 -9.40 -37.76 -24.36
CA LEU A 94 -9.79 -39.11 -23.90
C LEU A 94 -8.55 -39.98 -23.60
N SER A 95 -8.61 -40.79 -22.56
CA SER A 95 -7.48 -41.60 -22.06
C SER A 95 -6.90 -42.62 -23.06
N GLY A 96 -7.67 -42.99 -24.10
CA GLY A 96 -7.26 -43.89 -25.18
C GLY A 96 -7.21 -43.23 -26.56
N ALA A 97 -7.27 -41.89 -26.63
CA ALA A 97 -7.28 -41.18 -27.90
C ALA A 97 -5.99 -41.44 -28.69
N LYS A 98 -6.14 -41.73 -29.99
CA LYS A 98 -5.00 -41.71 -30.92
C LYS A 98 -4.42 -40.29 -30.97
N PRO A 99 -3.11 -40.11 -30.68
CA PRO A 99 -2.45 -38.81 -30.74
C PRO A 99 -2.58 -38.19 -32.14
N SER A 100 -3.01 -36.94 -32.21
CA SER A 100 -3.15 -36.17 -33.45
C SER A 100 -3.00 -34.68 -33.18
N LYS A 101 -2.37 -33.94 -34.11
CA LYS A 101 -2.26 -32.47 -34.03
C LYS A 101 -3.62 -31.79 -33.89
N THR A 102 -4.64 -32.28 -34.58
CA THR A 102 -5.97 -31.68 -34.59
C THR A 102 -6.70 -31.78 -33.25
N LYS A 103 -6.31 -32.75 -32.40
CA LYS A 103 -6.87 -32.97 -31.07
C LYS A 103 -6.18 -32.19 -29.96
N LEU A 104 -4.97 -31.69 -30.22
CA LEU A 104 -4.30 -30.80 -29.28
C LEU A 104 -5.08 -29.49 -29.16
N GLY A 105 -5.16 -28.99 -27.93
CA GLY A 105 -5.63 -27.65 -27.65
C GLY A 105 -4.92 -26.61 -28.54
N PRO A 106 -5.63 -25.61 -29.08
CA PRO A 106 -5.05 -24.65 -30.02
C PRO A 106 -3.81 -23.92 -29.49
N ALA A 107 -3.75 -23.62 -28.19
CA ALA A 107 -2.61 -22.92 -27.61
C ALA A 107 -1.39 -23.84 -27.45
N VAL A 108 -1.60 -25.08 -27.01
CA VAL A 108 -0.54 -26.12 -26.97
C VAL A 108 0.04 -26.37 -28.37
N ARG A 109 -0.83 -26.43 -29.38
CA ARG A 109 -0.40 -26.59 -30.78
C ARG A 109 0.48 -25.43 -31.23
N ARG A 110 0.04 -24.20 -31.01
CA ARG A 110 0.82 -22.99 -31.36
C ARG A 110 2.17 -22.97 -30.65
N CYS A 111 2.23 -23.30 -29.36
CA CYS A 111 3.49 -23.42 -28.61
C CYS A 111 4.49 -24.33 -29.34
N LEU A 112 4.04 -25.52 -29.76
CA LEU A 112 4.90 -26.49 -30.43
C LEU A 112 5.27 -26.06 -31.86
N GLU A 113 4.36 -25.40 -32.59
CA GLU A 113 4.61 -24.90 -33.96
C GLU A 113 5.67 -23.79 -33.99
N ILE A 114 5.74 -22.95 -32.95
CA ILE A 114 6.76 -21.89 -32.84
C ILE A 114 8.04 -22.35 -32.14
N GLY A 115 8.15 -23.63 -31.79
CA GLY A 115 9.32 -24.18 -31.09
C GLY A 115 9.46 -23.76 -29.62
N GLY A 116 8.37 -23.31 -28.98
CA GLY A 116 8.37 -22.94 -27.56
C GLY A 116 8.49 -24.15 -26.62
N THR A 117 8.82 -23.89 -25.36
CA THR A 117 8.80 -24.90 -24.29
C THR A 117 7.39 -25.00 -23.70
N TYR A 118 6.83 -26.21 -23.74
CA TYR A 118 5.62 -26.56 -23.01
C TYR A 118 5.98 -26.95 -21.57
N VAL A 119 5.41 -26.26 -20.59
CA VAL A 119 5.69 -26.47 -19.16
C VAL A 119 4.41 -26.94 -18.46
N MET A 120 4.42 -28.15 -17.93
CA MET A 120 3.32 -28.67 -17.11
C MET A 120 3.58 -28.36 -15.63
N VAL A 121 2.76 -27.52 -15.02
CA VAL A 121 2.81 -27.20 -13.59
C VAL A 121 1.78 -28.04 -12.84
N SER A 122 2.23 -28.95 -11.98
CA SER A 122 1.41 -29.89 -11.22
C SER A 122 1.48 -29.57 -9.72
N LEU A 123 0.64 -28.64 -9.27
CA LEU A 123 0.65 -28.18 -7.87
C LEU A 123 0.11 -29.21 -6.90
N GLY A 124 -0.69 -30.18 -7.34
CA GLY A 124 -1.20 -31.25 -6.46
C GLY A 124 -0.16 -32.32 -6.09
N HIS A 125 1.05 -32.26 -6.65
CA HIS A 125 2.02 -33.33 -6.55
C HIS A 125 3.43 -32.83 -6.20
N ASP A 126 4.01 -33.43 -5.18
CA ASP A 126 5.46 -33.39 -4.93
C ASP A 126 6.11 -34.49 -5.76
N LEU A 127 6.76 -34.09 -6.85
CA LEU A 127 7.26 -35.03 -7.85
C LEU A 127 8.58 -35.65 -7.38
N LEU A 128 8.55 -36.96 -7.13
CA LEU A 128 9.77 -37.76 -7.02
C LEU A 128 10.55 -37.75 -8.34
N ALA A 129 11.86 -37.96 -8.28
CA ALA A 129 12.75 -37.90 -9.45
C ALA A 129 12.32 -38.84 -10.59
N GLU A 130 11.86 -40.04 -10.26
CA GLU A 130 11.35 -41.01 -11.23
C GLU A 130 10.05 -40.52 -11.89
N ASN A 131 9.07 -40.08 -11.09
CA ASN A 131 7.80 -39.53 -11.58
C ASN A 131 8.02 -38.30 -12.47
N HIS A 132 8.96 -37.42 -12.11
CA HIS A 132 9.32 -36.26 -12.91
C HIS A 132 9.89 -36.70 -14.28
N SER A 133 10.86 -37.62 -14.28
CA SER A 133 11.50 -38.12 -15.51
C SER A 133 10.49 -38.81 -16.42
N GLN A 134 9.62 -39.65 -15.85
CA GLN A 134 8.56 -40.34 -16.56
C GLN A 134 7.53 -39.36 -17.15
N ALA A 135 7.13 -38.32 -16.40
CA ALA A 135 6.20 -37.31 -16.90
C ALA A 135 6.76 -36.56 -18.12
N VAL A 136 8.03 -36.14 -18.06
CA VAL A 136 8.72 -35.49 -19.18
C VAL A 136 8.77 -36.41 -20.40
N GLU A 137 9.16 -37.67 -20.23
CA GLU A 137 9.23 -38.66 -21.31
C GLU A 137 7.86 -38.92 -21.95
N LEU A 138 6.81 -39.09 -21.14
CA LEU A 138 5.46 -39.34 -21.62
C LEU A 138 4.91 -38.17 -22.45
N LEU A 139 5.10 -36.93 -21.99
CA LEU A 139 4.71 -35.74 -22.73
C LEU A 139 5.48 -35.60 -24.06
N ARG A 140 6.81 -35.78 -24.04
CA ARG A 140 7.63 -35.79 -25.26
C ARG A 140 7.19 -36.88 -26.24
N SER A 141 6.94 -38.09 -25.75
CA SER A 141 6.46 -39.22 -26.54
C SER A 141 5.08 -38.94 -27.14
N ALA A 142 4.17 -38.33 -26.38
CA ALA A 142 2.85 -37.92 -26.86
C ALA A 142 2.94 -36.89 -28.01
N PHE A 143 3.79 -35.86 -27.86
CA PHE A 143 4.00 -34.85 -28.91
C PHE A 143 4.71 -35.43 -30.13
N LYS A 144 5.71 -36.31 -29.95
CA LYS A 144 6.38 -37.02 -31.04
C LYS A 144 5.42 -37.86 -31.86
N LYS A 145 4.49 -38.58 -31.22
CA LYS A 145 3.43 -39.36 -31.88
C LYS A 145 2.47 -38.47 -32.70
N CYS A 146 2.35 -37.19 -32.37
CA CYS A 146 1.58 -36.21 -33.15
C CYS A 146 2.39 -35.52 -34.25
N GLY A 147 3.68 -35.84 -34.41
CA GLY A 147 4.54 -35.26 -35.44
C GLY A 147 5.39 -34.06 -34.99
N TYR A 148 5.54 -33.81 -33.68
CA TYR A 148 6.50 -32.84 -33.14
C TYR A 148 7.73 -33.59 -32.60
N LYS A 149 8.76 -33.76 -33.43
CA LYS A 149 9.90 -34.65 -33.13
C LYS A 149 10.76 -34.15 -31.96
N ASP A 150 10.95 -32.84 -31.88
CA ASP A 150 11.89 -32.18 -30.96
C ASP A 150 11.16 -31.24 -29.99
N ALA A 151 9.98 -31.67 -29.50
CA ALA A 151 9.19 -30.87 -28.57
C ALA A 151 9.95 -30.63 -27.25
N LEU A 152 10.10 -29.35 -26.87
CA LEU A 152 10.68 -28.94 -25.60
C LEU A 152 9.62 -29.02 -24.50
N VAL A 153 9.93 -29.77 -23.44
CA VAL A 153 9.00 -30.06 -22.35
C VAL A 153 9.70 -29.97 -21.01
N GLU A 154 9.03 -29.33 -20.05
CA GLU A 154 9.37 -29.35 -18.62
C GLU A 154 8.14 -29.70 -17.76
N VAL A 155 8.38 -30.23 -16.56
CA VAL A 155 7.33 -30.55 -15.59
C VAL A 155 7.75 -30.03 -14.21
N TRP A 156 6.93 -29.19 -13.60
CA TRP A 156 7.20 -28.61 -12.28
C TRP A 156 6.14 -29.05 -11.27
N GLY A 157 6.58 -29.63 -10.15
CA GLY A 157 5.75 -30.01 -9.02
C GLY A 157 5.66 -28.93 -7.94
N VAL A 158 4.82 -29.18 -6.94
CA VAL A 158 4.54 -28.22 -5.86
C VAL A 158 5.78 -27.75 -5.11
N ARG A 159 6.76 -28.64 -4.88
CA ARG A 159 8.00 -28.31 -4.16
C ARG A 159 8.92 -27.41 -4.96
N GLN A 160 9.00 -27.61 -6.29
CA GLN A 160 9.79 -26.73 -7.16
C GLN A 160 9.20 -25.31 -7.13
N ILE A 161 7.87 -25.20 -7.22
CA ILE A 161 7.18 -23.91 -7.11
C ILE A 161 7.40 -23.27 -5.73
N ALA A 162 7.21 -24.03 -4.65
CA ALA A 162 7.44 -23.55 -3.29
C ALA A 162 8.86 -22.99 -3.11
N ASN A 163 9.89 -23.73 -3.56
CA ASN A 163 11.29 -23.29 -3.47
C ASN A 163 11.54 -21.99 -4.25
N MET A 164 10.91 -21.81 -5.41
CA MET A 164 11.02 -20.56 -6.18
C MET A 164 10.38 -19.39 -5.43
N MET A 165 9.24 -19.64 -4.77
CA MET A 165 8.49 -18.65 -4.00
C MET A 165 9.21 -18.19 -2.73
N GLU A 166 10.02 -19.04 -2.08
CA GLU A 166 10.74 -18.67 -0.84
C GLU A 166 11.60 -17.40 -1.00
N ARG A 167 12.03 -17.07 -2.23
CA ARG A 167 12.81 -15.86 -2.54
C ARG A 167 11.99 -14.57 -2.51
N TYR A 168 10.66 -14.67 -2.50
CA TYR A 168 9.75 -13.53 -2.61
C TYR A 168 8.80 -13.49 -1.42
N PRO A 169 9.19 -12.83 -0.31
CA PRO A 169 8.40 -12.75 0.91
C PRO A 169 6.94 -12.34 0.68
N SER A 170 6.67 -11.45 -0.29
CA SER A 170 5.32 -10.99 -0.66
C SER A 170 4.37 -12.12 -1.07
N LEU A 171 4.87 -13.13 -1.80
CA LEU A 171 4.06 -14.28 -2.24
C LEU A 171 3.73 -15.21 -1.07
N CYS A 172 4.61 -15.26 -0.07
CA CYS A 172 4.46 -16.10 1.10
C CYS A 172 3.56 -15.48 2.18
N LEU A 173 3.30 -14.17 2.16
CA LEU A 173 2.40 -13.53 3.12
C LEU A 173 0.97 -14.10 3.02
N ASP A 174 0.39 -14.05 1.83
CA ASP A 174 -0.99 -14.48 1.59
C ASP A 174 -1.16 -16.01 1.78
N LEU A 175 -0.16 -16.79 1.31
CA LEU A 175 -0.19 -18.25 1.32
C LEU A 175 0.29 -18.87 2.63
N GLY A 176 1.15 -18.20 3.38
CA GLY A 176 1.63 -18.63 4.69
C GLY A 176 0.67 -18.27 5.83
N GLY A 177 -0.36 -17.46 5.56
CA GLY A 177 -1.19 -16.89 6.64
C GLY A 177 -0.43 -15.88 7.49
N LEU A 178 0.65 -15.32 6.93
CA LEU A 178 1.49 -14.30 7.57
C LEU A 178 1.03 -12.88 7.22
N GLY A 179 0.10 -12.75 6.25
CA GLY A 179 -0.62 -11.52 5.99
C GLY A 179 -1.60 -11.23 7.12
N ASP A 180 -1.16 -10.45 8.09
CA ASP A 180 -2.03 -9.82 9.09
C ASP A 180 -2.18 -8.32 8.79
N ALA A 181 -2.91 -7.59 9.63
CA ALA A 181 -3.11 -6.16 9.41
C ALA A 181 -1.79 -5.35 9.38
N ARG A 182 -0.68 -5.91 9.92
CA ARG A 182 0.64 -5.27 9.99
C ARG A 182 1.44 -5.45 8.70
N PHE A 183 1.29 -6.58 8.00
CA PHE A 183 1.99 -6.86 6.73
C PHE A 183 1.00 -7.22 5.64
N GLN A 184 0.90 -6.36 4.63
CA GLN A 184 -0.12 -6.51 3.60
C GLN A 184 0.54 -6.68 2.23
N ALA A 185 0.17 -7.74 1.51
CA ALA A 185 0.42 -7.80 0.08
C ALA A 185 -0.39 -6.71 -0.64
N ILE A 186 0.03 -6.36 -1.87
CA ILE A 186 -0.59 -5.27 -2.66
C ILE A 186 -2.12 -5.37 -2.75
N GLY A 187 -2.65 -6.59 -2.92
CA GLY A 187 -4.09 -6.84 -3.04
C GLY A 187 -4.87 -6.63 -1.74
N SER A 188 -4.25 -6.87 -0.59
CA SER A 188 -4.85 -6.55 0.71
C SER A 188 -4.80 -5.04 0.97
N TRP A 189 -3.65 -4.41 0.69
CA TRP A 189 -3.47 -2.96 0.84
C TRP A 189 -4.48 -2.17 -0.01
N ALA A 190 -4.71 -2.57 -1.26
CA ALA A 190 -5.67 -1.91 -2.14
C ALA A 190 -7.13 -2.01 -1.67
N LYS A 191 -7.46 -3.00 -0.82
CA LYS A 191 -8.81 -3.21 -0.27
C LYS A 191 -9.06 -2.41 1.01
N ASN A 192 -8.05 -1.75 1.57
CA ASN A 192 -8.25 -0.87 2.72
C ASN A 192 -9.27 0.23 2.36
N GLY A 193 -10.21 0.51 3.26
CA GLY A 193 -11.36 1.38 2.94
C GLY A 193 -10.97 2.74 2.37
N ASP A 194 -9.88 3.32 2.85
CA ASP A 194 -9.30 4.59 2.39
C ASP A 194 -8.51 4.50 1.07
N MET A 195 -8.24 3.30 0.59
CA MET A 195 -7.64 3.02 -0.71
C MET A 195 -8.68 2.65 -1.77
N THR A 196 -9.97 2.53 -1.43
CA THR A 196 -11.00 2.21 -2.44
C THR A 196 -11.56 3.38 -3.26
N PRO A 197 -11.55 4.65 -2.78
CA PRO A 197 -12.06 5.76 -3.58
C PRO A 197 -11.32 5.94 -4.91
N ARG A 198 -12.03 6.47 -5.92
CA ARG A 198 -11.46 6.75 -7.23
C ARG A 198 -10.35 7.80 -7.10
N VAL A 199 -9.27 7.59 -7.85
CA VAL A 199 -8.14 8.53 -7.89
C VAL A 199 -8.31 9.45 -9.10
N SER A 200 -8.22 10.75 -8.85
CA SER A 200 -8.02 11.77 -9.89
C SER A 200 -6.53 12.08 -9.98
N LEU A 201 -5.97 12.00 -11.19
CA LEU A 201 -4.55 12.21 -11.48
C LEU A 201 -4.37 13.45 -12.35
N GLY A 202 -3.52 14.37 -11.90
CA GLY A 202 -2.97 15.44 -12.73
C GLY A 202 -1.59 15.09 -13.28
N ALA A 203 -1.04 15.96 -14.13
CA ALA A 203 0.27 15.76 -14.75
C ALA A 203 1.37 15.55 -13.70
N SER A 204 1.35 16.33 -12.63
CA SER A 204 2.30 16.21 -11.51
C SER A 204 2.19 14.86 -10.80
N GLN A 205 0.98 14.32 -10.63
CA GLN A 205 0.77 13.01 -10.00
C GLN A 205 1.22 11.86 -10.91
N THR A 206 1.00 11.97 -12.22
CA THR A 206 1.53 11.01 -13.21
C THR A 206 3.06 10.99 -13.22
N GLU A 207 3.68 12.17 -13.14
CA GLU A 207 5.13 12.28 -13.05
C GLU A 207 5.68 11.67 -11.76
N PHE A 208 5.01 11.90 -10.62
CA PHE A 208 5.34 11.24 -9.36
C PHE A 208 5.26 9.71 -9.49
N ILE A 209 4.19 9.17 -10.08
CA ILE A 209 4.03 7.73 -10.31
C ILE A 209 5.20 7.18 -11.13
N ARG A 210 5.50 7.82 -12.26
CA ARG A 210 6.61 7.45 -13.14
C ARG A 210 7.93 7.44 -12.37
N ARG A 211 8.18 8.48 -11.56
CA ARG A 211 9.42 8.60 -10.81
C ARG A 211 9.60 7.48 -9.77
N ILE A 212 8.54 7.15 -9.03
CA ILE A 212 8.56 6.03 -8.08
C ILE A 212 8.83 4.71 -8.81
N GLN A 213 8.18 4.48 -9.96
CA GLN A 213 8.42 3.28 -10.76
C GLN A 213 9.87 3.19 -11.25
N GLU A 214 10.44 4.28 -11.74
CA GLU A 214 11.84 4.33 -12.19
C GLU A 214 12.82 3.98 -11.08
N ILE A 215 12.64 4.55 -9.89
CA ILE A 215 13.48 4.26 -8.72
C ILE A 215 13.40 2.77 -8.35
N LEU A 216 12.19 2.21 -8.33
CA LEU A 216 11.96 0.84 -7.91
C LEU A 216 12.42 -0.21 -8.95
N ILE A 217 12.38 0.14 -10.23
CA ILE A 217 12.85 -0.72 -11.34
C ILE A 217 14.37 -0.60 -11.52
N GLY A 218 14.93 0.60 -11.37
CA GLY A 218 16.35 0.87 -11.57
C GLY A 218 17.24 0.21 -10.52
N SER A 219 18.55 0.09 -10.79
CA SER A 219 19.55 -0.46 -9.86
C SER A 219 20.11 0.58 -8.89
N GLU A 220 20.16 1.85 -9.30
CA GLU A 220 20.96 2.89 -8.64
C GLU A 220 20.42 3.29 -7.26
N ILE A 221 19.11 3.46 -7.14
CA ILE A 221 18.47 3.94 -5.92
C ILE A 221 17.82 2.77 -5.20
N GLN A 222 18.23 2.50 -3.96
CA GLN A 222 17.64 1.46 -3.12
C GLN A 222 16.39 1.96 -2.41
N HIS A 223 16.35 3.24 -2.05
CA HIS A 223 15.34 3.82 -1.16
C HIS A 223 14.68 5.07 -1.74
N ALA A 224 13.36 5.02 -1.94
CA ALA A 224 12.53 6.18 -2.22
C ALA A 224 11.93 6.75 -0.92
N ARG A 225 12.25 7.99 -0.59
CA ARG A 225 11.72 8.72 0.57
C ARG A 225 10.61 9.66 0.12
N VAL A 226 9.36 9.24 0.31
CA VAL A 226 8.17 10.01 -0.10
C VAL A 226 7.79 11.01 0.99
N ILE A 227 7.89 12.29 0.68
CA ILE A 227 7.65 13.38 1.63
C ILE A 227 6.55 14.31 1.14
N GLY A 228 5.64 14.68 2.04
CA GLY A 228 4.66 15.72 1.78
C GLY A 228 3.65 15.84 2.91
N GLU A 229 2.84 16.89 2.91
CA GLU A 229 1.88 17.14 3.99
C GLU A 229 0.95 15.95 4.30
N ALA A 230 0.50 15.86 5.54
CA ALA A 230 -0.38 14.77 5.95
C ALA A 230 -1.77 14.89 5.30
N GLY A 231 -2.32 13.76 4.84
CA GLY A 231 -3.64 13.70 4.24
C GLY A 231 -3.74 14.12 2.77
N ILE A 232 -2.64 14.40 2.07
CA ILE A 232 -2.66 14.78 0.64
C ILE A 232 -2.70 13.58 -0.33
N GLY A 233 -2.62 12.34 0.17
CA GLY A 233 -2.73 11.13 -0.65
C GLY A 233 -1.43 10.39 -0.95
N LYS A 234 -0.33 10.64 -0.21
CA LYS A 234 0.97 9.96 -0.36
C LYS A 234 0.84 8.43 -0.46
N THR A 235 0.30 7.81 0.58
CA THR A 235 0.06 6.37 0.67
C THR A 235 -0.74 5.87 -0.54
N ARG A 236 -1.77 6.60 -0.93
CA ARG A 236 -2.62 6.24 -2.07
C ARG A 236 -1.87 6.30 -3.39
N LEU A 237 -1.10 7.36 -3.65
CA LEU A 237 -0.40 7.49 -4.92
C LEU A 237 0.81 6.55 -5.02
N THR A 238 1.46 6.22 -3.90
CA THR A 238 2.48 5.16 -3.84
C THR A 238 1.87 3.80 -4.17
N LEU A 239 0.67 3.50 -3.64
CA LEU A 239 -0.07 2.29 -4.03
C LEU A 239 -0.36 2.29 -5.54
N GLU A 240 -0.85 3.40 -6.10
CA GLU A 240 -1.10 3.53 -7.55
C GLU A 240 0.17 3.27 -8.36
N ALA A 241 1.31 3.84 -7.96
CA ALA A 241 2.58 3.66 -8.66
C ALA A 241 3.02 2.19 -8.71
N ILE A 242 2.80 1.44 -7.63
CA ILE A 242 3.21 0.05 -7.51
C ILE A 242 2.20 -0.89 -8.17
N GLN A 243 0.90 -0.71 -7.93
CA GLN A 243 -0.13 -1.64 -8.39
C GLN A 243 -0.31 -1.64 -9.91
N GLN A 244 -0.02 -0.51 -10.57
CA GLN A 244 -0.11 -0.38 -12.03
C GLN A 244 1.03 -1.12 -12.77
N HIS A 245 2.05 -1.60 -12.04
CA HIS A 245 3.18 -2.32 -12.61
C HIS A 245 3.28 -3.73 -12.02
N SER A 246 2.91 -4.77 -12.79
CA SER A 246 2.77 -6.15 -12.30
C SER A 246 4.00 -6.72 -11.59
N VAL A 247 5.22 -6.40 -12.07
CA VAL A 247 6.48 -6.82 -11.41
C VAL A 247 6.67 -6.17 -10.03
N LEU A 248 6.31 -4.89 -9.88
CA LEU A 248 6.44 -4.20 -8.61
C LEU A 248 5.36 -4.69 -7.64
N ALA A 249 4.12 -4.76 -8.13
CA ALA A 249 2.97 -5.27 -7.39
C ALA A 249 3.22 -6.68 -6.81
N ALA A 250 3.82 -7.59 -7.59
CA ALA A 250 4.12 -8.95 -7.14
C ALA A 250 5.14 -9.00 -5.99
N LYS A 251 6.02 -8.00 -5.87
CA LYS A 251 7.10 -7.93 -4.87
C LYS A 251 6.76 -7.06 -3.65
N ALA A 252 5.65 -6.33 -3.68
CA ALA A 252 5.35 -5.30 -2.70
C ALA A 252 4.77 -5.85 -1.39
N ILE A 253 5.27 -5.32 -0.28
CA ILE A 253 4.78 -5.53 1.08
C ILE A 253 4.56 -4.17 1.70
N TYR A 254 3.32 -3.89 2.08
CA TYR A 254 2.93 -2.67 2.78
C TYR A 254 2.93 -2.88 4.29
N VAL A 255 3.52 -1.93 5.01
CA VAL A 255 3.56 -1.84 6.46
C VAL A 255 3.00 -0.48 6.88
N PRO A 256 1.88 -0.43 7.63
CA PRO A 256 1.25 0.84 7.99
C PRO A 256 2.05 1.74 8.94
N GLN A 257 3.01 1.16 9.70
CA GLN A 257 3.81 1.87 10.71
C GLN A 257 5.21 1.25 10.78
N ALA A 258 6.25 2.08 10.90
CA ALA A 258 7.64 1.62 10.97
C ALA A 258 7.94 0.69 12.16
N GLU A 259 7.35 0.97 13.33
CA GLU A 259 7.51 0.14 14.53
C GLU A 259 7.06 -1.32 14.31
N TYR A 260 6.00 -1.53 13.52
CA TYR A 260 5.54 -2.87 13.18
C TYR A 260 6.57 -3.64 12.36
N PHE A 261 7.40 -2.96 11.59
CA PHE A 261 8.45 -3.59 10.81
C PHE A 261 9.67 -3.91 11.68
N GLN A 262 10.24 -2.92 12.38
CA GLN A 262 11.49 -3.10 13.14
C GLN A 262 11.40 -4.19 14.22
N ASN A 263 10.23 -4.34 14.85
CA ASN A 263 10.01 -5.34 15.91
C ASN A 263 9.47 -6.69 15.37
N SER A 264 9.59 -6.94 14.07
CA SER A 264 8.99 -8.12 13.43
C SER A 264 9.98 -9.22 13.09
N ARG A 265 9.47 -10.44 13.05
CA ARG A 265 10.19 -11.59 12.49
C ARG A 265 10.53 -11.40 11.02
N LEU A 266 9.72 -10.64 10.26
CA LEU A 266 10.00 -10.26 8.86
C LEU A 266 11.32 -9.49 8.77
N PHE A 267 11.50 -8.46 9.60
CA PHE A 267 12.72 -7.65 9.58
C PHE A 267 13.97 -8.51 9.85
N PHE A 268 13.97 -9.29 10.94
CA PHE A 268 15.11 -10.15 11.25
C PHE A 268 15.39 -11.22 10.19
N GLU A 269 14.36 -11.77 9.56
CA GLU A 269 14.53 -12.75 8.49
C GLU A 269 15.17 -12.12 7.24
N LEU A 270 14.79 -10.88 6.88
CA LEU A 270 15.36 -10.16 5.74
C LEU A 270 16.84 -9.78 5.93
N LEU A 271 17.35 -9.77 7.16
CA LEU A 271 18.74 -9.48 7.48
C LEU A 271 19.67 -10.70 7.37
N LYS A 272 19.12 -11.91 7.16
CA LYS A 272 19.93 -13.13 7.03
C LYS A 272 20.69 -13.15 5.70
N ASP A 273 22.02 -13.22 5.77
CA ASP A 273 22.89 -13.12 4.59
C ASP A 273 22.94 -14.40 3.73
N ASP A 274 22.50 -15.54 4.25
CA ASP A 274 22.40 -16.81 3.51
C ASP A 274 21.15 -16.87 2.60
N ARG A 275 20.35 -15.79 2.56
CA ARG A 275 19.09 -15.73 1.83
C ARG A 275 19.08 -14.62 0.79
N GLU A 276 18.64 -14.97 -0.41
CA GLU A 276 18.54 -14.05 -1.54
C GLU A 276 17.13 -13.51 -1.74
N TYR A 277 16.60 -12.79 -0.75
CA TYR A 277 15.26 -12.22 -0.84
C TYR A 277 15.16 -11.08 -1.85
N SER A 278 14.01 -11.00 -2.53
CA SER A 278 13.63 -9.88 -3.39
C SER A 278 12.26 -9.34 -2.96
N ALA A 279 12.21 -8.08 -2.55
CA ALA A 279 10.99 -7.44 -2.07
C ALA A 279 11.02 -5.92 -2.27
N ILE A 280 9.83 -5.32 -2.30
CA ILE A 280 9.62 -3.87 -2.21
C ILE A 280 8.89 -3.62 -0.89
N LEU A 281 9.56 -3.01 0.07
CA LEU A 281 8.99 -2.67 1.36
C LEU A 281 8.43 -1.25 1.30
N VAL A 282 7.13 -1.08 1.53
CA VAL A 282 6.49 0.22 1.66
C VAL A 282 6.15 0.43 3.14
N ILE A 283 6.87 1.33 3.79
CA ILE A 283 6.71 1.62 5.22
C ILE A 283 6.09 3.00 5.38
N ASP A 284 4.84 3.04 5.80
CA ASP A 284 4.11 4.29 6.09
C ASP A 284 4.36 4.78 7.52
N GLU A 285 4.08 6.06 7.75
CA GLU A 285 4.34 6.77 9.02
C GLU A 285 5.75 6.46 9.57
N CYS A 286 6.76 6.60 8.71
CA CYS A 286 8.15 6.32 9.04
C CYS A 286 8.88 7.65 9.23
N ASP A 287 9.14 8.04 10.47
CA ASP A 287 9.88 9.28 10.74
C ASP A 287 11.37 9.17 10.38
N ASP A 288 12.15 10.22 10.59
CA ASP A 288 13.55 10.27 10.19
C ASP A 288 14.44 9.30 10.95
N ASP A 289 14.15 9.05 12.23
CA ASP A 289 14.92 8.13 13.09
C ASP A 289 14.64 6.69 12.68
N ASP A 290 13.36 6.34 12.50
CA ASP A 290 12.94 5.03 12.01
C ASP A 290 13.50 4.73 10.63
N ARG A 291 13.42 5.73 9.73
CA ARG A 291 13.98 5.65 8.38
C ARG A 291 15.47 5.40 8.44
N ALA A 292 16.23 6.16 9.23
CA ALA A 292 17.67 6.00 9.36
C ALA A 292 18.05 4.59 9.83
N SER A 293 17.38 4.11 10.88
CA SER A 293 17.57 2.79 11.45
C SER A 293 17.28 1.66 10.44
N ILE A 294 16.09 1.70 9.83
CA ILE A 294 15.65 0.69 8.85
C ILE A 294 16.55 0.69 7.62
N PHE A 295 16.83 1.86 7.07
CA PHE A 295 17.64 1.97 5.86
C PHE A 295 19.08 1.52 6.12
N SER A 296 19.68 1.90 7.25
CA SER A 296 21.01 1.44 7.63
C SER A 296 21.09 -0.08 7.75
N ALA A 297 20.05 -0.72 8.31
CA ALA A 297 20.01 -2.17 8.44
C ALA A 297 19.88 -2.89 7.09
N LEU A 298 19.09 -2.34 6.16
CA LEU A 298 18.84 -2.94 4.84
C LEU A 298 19.85 -2.53 3.76
N ARG A 299 20.71 -1.55 4.03
CA ARG A 299 21.70 -1.02 3.10
C ARG A 299 22.60 -2.13 2.54
N GLY A 300 22.89 -2.05 1.25
CA GLY A 300 23.75 -3.04 0.56
C GLY A 300 23.02 -4.31 0.13
N ARG A 301 21.70 -4.37 0.32
CA ARG A 301 20.83 -5.45 -0.18
C ARG A 301 20.00 -4.94 -1.37
N PRO A 302 20.56 -4.83 -2.59
CA PRO A 302 19.92 -4.14 -3.73
C PRO A 302 18.61 -4.77 -4.21
N ARG A 303 18.36 -6.03 -3.86
CA ARG A 303 17.10 -6.74 -4.16
C ARG A 303 15.96 -6.38 -3.20
N LEU A 304 16.27 -5.71 -2.10
CA LEU A 304 15.32 -5.13 -1.15
C LEU A 304 15.21 -3.64 -1.44
N LYS A 305 14.17 -3.26 -2.16
CA LYS A 305 13.82 -1.85 -2.37
C LYS A 305 12.99 -1.34 -1.20
N LEU A 306 13.20 -0.10 -0.82
CA LEU A 306 12.51 0.55 0.28
C LEU A 306 11.75 1.77 -0.23
N VAL A 307 10.51 1.92 0.19
CA VAL A 307 9.74 3.16 0.10
C VAL A 307 9.34 3.54 1.51
N THR A 308 9.80 4.68 2.01
CA THR A 308 9.30 5.21 3.28
C THR A 308 8.44 6.43 3.02
N ILE A 309 7.35 6.56 3.76
CA ILE A 309 6.40 7.67 3.60
C ILE A 309 6.39 8.48 4.89
N ASP A 310 6.55 9.80 4.75
CA ASP A 310 6.42 10.73 5.88
C ASP A 310 5.94 12.11 5.43
N HIS A 311 5.67 12.97 6.41
CA HIS A 311 5.23 14.35 6.24
C HIS A 311 6.17 15.36 6.93
N GLY A 312 7.26 14.89 7.54
CA GLY A 312 8.33 15.73 8.05
C GLY A 312 9.15 16.38 6.92
N PRO A 313 9.85 17.49 7.21
CA PRO A 313 10.90 17.95 6.31
C PRO A 313 12.00 16.88 6.25
N GLU A 314 12.55 16.63 5.08
CA GLU A 314 13.67 15.72 4.89
C GLU A 314 14.94 16.54 4.61
N PHE A 315 15.95 16.35 5.46
CA PHE A 315 17.21 17.09 5.39
C PHE A 315 18.39 16.17 5.08
N THR A 316 18.18 14.86 5.08
CA THR A 316 19.24 13.88 4.83
C THR A 316 19.40 13.61 3.33
N THR A 317 20.64 13.44 2.90
CA THR A 317 20.99 13.02 1.53
C THR A 317 21.86 11.77 1.60
N ASP A 318 21.60 10.80 0.72
CA ASP A 318 22.40 9.59 0.58
C ASP A 318 22.39 9.16 -0.89
N ALA A 319 23.51 8.64 -1.42
CA ALA A 319 23.62 8.26 -2.83
C ALA A 319 22.66 7.14 -3.26
N LEU A 320 22.22 6.30 -2.32
CA LEU A 320 21.27 5.20 -2.56
C LEU A 320 19.83 5.57 -2.16
N MET A 321 19.59 6.80 -1.73
CA MET A 321 18.27 7.30 -1.32
C MET A 321 17.88 8.51 -2.17
N GLU A 322 16.65 8.51 -2.65
CA GLU A 322 16.07 9.66 -3.33
C GLU A 322 14.83 10.18 -2.61
N VAL A 323 14.80 11.49 -2.37
CA VAL A 323 13.65 12.18 -1.80
C VAL A 323 12.68 12.56 -2.90
N VAL A 324 11.50 11.93 -2.89
CA VAL A 324 10.42 12.20 -3.84
C VAL A 324 9.35 13.04 -3.15
N ARG A 325 9.31 14.33 -3.48
CA ARG A 325 8.32 15.26 -2.91
C ARG A 325 6.95 15.00 -3.54
N PHE A 326 5.94 14.84 -2.70
CA PHE A 326 4.57 14.64 -3.15
C PHE A 326 3.99 15.96 -3.68
N PRO A 327 3.46 15.97 -4.91
CA PRO A 327 2.86 17.16 -5.49
C PRO A 327 1.44 17.41 -4.95
N PRO A 328 1.07 18.64 -4.55
CA PRO A 328 -0.31 18.95 -4.21
C PRO A 328 -1.23 18.75 -5.42
N LEU A 329 -2.53 18.51 -5.19
CA LEU A 329 -3.50 18.48 -6.29
C LEU A 329 -3.72 19.89 -6.83
N GLU A 330 -3.83 20.01 -8.15
CA GLU A 330 -4.19 21.27 -8.78
C GLU A 330 -5.71 21.49 -8.67
N GLY A 331 -6.14 22.72 -8.90
CA GLY A 331 -7.55 23.10 -8.71
C GLY A 331 -8.52 22.26 -9.56
N ALA A 332 -8.10 21.84 -10.75
CA ALA A 332 -8.90 21.02 -11.64
C ALA A 332 -9.21 19.62 -11.05
N GLN A 333 -8.23 18.96 -10.43
CA GLN A 333 -8.45 17.64 -9.81
C GLN A 333 -9.27 17.76 -8.52
N ILE A 334 -9.05 18.81 -7.73
CA ILE A 334 -9.91 19.10 -6.58
C ILE A 334 -11.36 19.31 -7.02
N GLU A 335 -11.58 20.05 -8.10
CA GLU A 335 -12.92 20.25 -8.65
C GLU A 335 -13.54 18.95 -9.15
N GLU A 336 -12.76 18.07 -9.79
CA GLU A 336 -13.22 16.75 -10.21
C GLU A 336 -13.73 15.92 -9.02
N ILE A 337 -12.94 15.85 -7.93
CA ILE A 337 -13.33 15.17 -6.69
C ILE A 337 -14.66 15.75 -6.17
N LEU A 338 -14.79 17.07 -6.09
CA LEU A 338 -16.01 17.71 -5.60
C LEU A 338 -17.23 17.36 -6.47
N ARG A 339 -17.06 17.36 -7.80
CA ARG A 339 -18.14 17.04 -8.76
C ARG A 339 -18.65 15.61 -8.62
N GLU A 340 -17.87 14.67 -8.11
CA GLU A 340 -18.36 13.32 -7.78
C GLU A 340 -19.45 13.33 -6.70
N TYR A 341 -19.44 14.32 -5.80
CA TYR A 341 -20.39 14.44 -4.70
C TYR A 341 -21.59 15.33 -5.02
N ILE A 342 -21.35 16.45 -5.72
CA ILE A 342 -22.37 17.49 -5.96
C ILE A 342 -22.79 17.63 -7.44
N GLY A 343 -22.30 16.74 -8.32
CA GLY A 343 -22.58 16.77 -9.75
C GLY A 343 -21.93 17.96 -10.47
N LYS A 344 -22.43 18.31 -11.65
CA LYS A 344 -21.94 19.42 -12.49
C LYS A 344 -22.35 20.82 -11.98
N SER A 345 -22.41 20.99 -10.65
CA SER A 345 -22.72 22.29 -10.06
C SER A 345 -21.69 23.32 -10.51
N ALA A 346 -22.15 24.43 -11.08
CA ALA A 346 -21.29 25.54 -11.48
C ALA A 346 -20.52 26.14 -10.30
N HIS A 347 -20.94 25.87 -9.05
CA HIS A 347 -20.33 26.43 -7.83
C HIS A 347 -19.24 25.57 -7.21
N ALA A 348 -18.88 24.42 -7.81
CA ALA A 348 -17.80 23.56 -7.29
C ALA A 348 -16.47 24.32 -7.15
N HIS A 349 -16.14 25.19 -8.11
CA HIS A 349 -14.93 26.01 -8.11
C HIS A 349 -14.80 26.91 -6.87
N ASN A 350 -15.91 27.37 -6.27
CA ASN A 350 -15.89 28.21 -5.05
C ASN A 350 -15.24 27.50 -3.85
N TRP A 351 -15.22 26.17 -3.87
CA TRP A 351 -14.74 25.32 -2.77
C TRP A 351 -13.31 24.81 -2.99
N VAL A 352 -12.75 25.01 -4.20
CA VAL A 352 -11.45 24.46 -4.60
C VAL A 352 -10.31 25.07 -3.78
N SER A 353 -10.26 26.41 -3.68
CA SER A 353 -9.21 27.11 -2.91
C SER A 353 -9.23 26.72 -1.43
N TRP A 354 -10.41 26.42 -0.89
CA TRP A 354 -10.60 26.00 0.50
C TRP A 354 -10.03 24.62 0.81
N CYS A 355 -9.75 23.80 -0.22
CA CYS A 355 -9.15 22.50 -0.07
C CYS A 355 -7.61 22.55 -0.04
N GLU A 356 -6.99 23.67 -0.44
CA GLU A 356 -5.53 23.87 -0.43
C GLU A 356 -4.74 22.70 -1.08
N GLY A 357 -5.29 22.11 -2.16
CA GLY A 357 -4.68 20.96 -2.84
C GLY A 357 -4.75 19.62 -2.08
N SER A 358 -5.47 19.56 -0.96
CA SER A 358 -5.67 18.35 -0.16
C SER A 358 -6.88 17.54 -0.65
N ALA A 359 -6.61 16.34 -1.20
CA ALA A 359 -7.66 15.38 -1.59
C ALA A 359 -8.61 15.05 -0.43
N ARG A 360 -8.06 14.89 0.77
CA ARG A 360 -8.84 14.57 1.97
C ARG A 360 -9.79 15.69 2.37
N VAL A 361 -9.36 16.95 2.27
CA VAL A 361 -10.26 18.10 2.48
C VAL A 361 -11.34 18.11 1.39
N ALA A 362 -10.97 17.87 0.13
CA ALA A 362 -11.93 17.84 -0.98
C ALA A 362 -13.03 16.79 -0.82
N HIS A 363 -12.69 15.53 -0.48
CA HIS A 363 -13.69 14.50 -0.19
C HIS A 363 -14.60 14.87 0.99
N ALA A 364 -14.03 15.50 2.02
CA ALA A 364 -14.79 15.90 3.19
C ALA A 364 -15.74 17.07 2.91
N VAL A 365 -15.28 18.07 2.16
CA VAL A 365 -16.12 19.17 1.66
C VAL A 365 -17.21 18.62 0.75
N GLY A 366 -16.85 17.72 -0.18
CA GLY A 366 -17.80 17.04 -1.08
C GLY A 366 -18.92 16.30 -0.33
N ASP A 367 -18.57 15.44 0.63
CA ASP A 367 -19.55 14.71 1.45
C ASP A 367 -20.42 15.68 2.28
N ASN A 368 -19.83 16.79 2.75
CA ASN A 368 -20.55 17.81 3.49
C ASN A 368 -21.64 18.48 2.65
N LEU A 369 -21.27 18.91 1.44
CA LEU A 369 -22.16 19.57 0.50
C LEU A 369 -23.23 18.61 -0.03
N LYS A 370 -22.89 17.34 -0.27
CA LYS A 370 -23.86 16.30 -0.64
C LYS A 370 -24.93 16.10 0.43
N ARG A 371 -24.55 16.11 1.71
CA ARG A 371 -25.48 15.99 2.85
C ARG A 371 -26.22 17.28 3.17
N ASN A 372 -25.72 18.42 2.69
CA ASN A 372 -26.27 19.76 2.96
C ASN A 372 -26.36 20.57 1.65
N PRO A 373 -27.23 20.19 0.69
CA PRO A 373 -27.24 20.79 -0.64
C PRO A 373 -27.47 22.31 -0.65
N GLN A 374 -28.18 22.84 0.36
CA GLN A 374 -28.39 24.28 0.54
C GLN A 374 -27.11 25.06 0.82
N ASP A 375 -26.02 24.40 1.23
CA ASP A 375 -24.75 25.03 1.52
C ASP A 375 -23.90 25.24 0.26
N ILE A 376 -24.21 24.56 -0.86
CA ILE A 376 -23.46 24.65 -2.13
C ILE A 376 -23.36 26.09 -2.64
N LEU A 377 -24.42 26.88 -2.47
CA LEU A 377 -24.52 28.27 -2.92
C LEU A 377 -23.98 29.29 -1.90
N LYS A 378 -23.60 28.85 -0.70
CA LYS A 378 -23.10 29.74 0.36
C LYS A 378 -21.61 29.99 0.20
N SER A 379 -21.14 31.09 0.78
CA SER A 379 -19.71 31.34 0.91
C SER A 379 -19.08 30.28 1.82
N PRO A 380 -17.95 29.66 1.42
CA PRO A 380 -17.23 28.67 2.24
C PRO A 380 -16.95 29.14 3.67
N ALA A 381 -16.67 30.44 3.85
CA ALA A 381 -16.40 31.03 5.15
C ALA A 381 -17.61 30.99 6.12
N THR A 382 -18.83 30.89 5.58
CA THR A 382 -20.09 30.89 6.37
C THR A 382 -20.60 29.50 6.70
N VAL A 383 -20.01 28.45 6.11
CA VAL A 383 -20.45 27.06 6.30
C VAL A 383 -19.57 26.40 7.35
N PRO A 384 -20.15 25.77 8.40
CA PRO A 384 -19.39 25.17 9.50
C PRO A 384 -18.79 23.81 9.11
N ILE A 385 -18.05 23.74 8.01
CA ILE A 385 -17.46 22.50 7.49
C ILE A 385 -16.49 21.90 8.50
N TRP A 386 -15.58 22.69 9.08
CA TRP A 386 -14.60 22.20 10.04
C TRP A 386 -15.25 21.62 11.31
N ASN A 387 -16.30 22.26 11.81
CA ASN A 387 -17.06 21.74 12.95
C ASN A 387 -17.70 20.39 12.60
N ARG A 388 -18.30 20.27 11.41
CA ARG A 388 -18.87 19.01 10.92
C ARG A 388 -17.79 17.96 10.66
N PHE A 389 -16.59 18.37 10.24
CA PHE A 389 -15.44 17.50 10.06
C PHE A 389 -14.97 16.87 11.38
N VAL A 390 -14.96 17.64 12.46
CA VAL A 390 -14.58 17.16 13.81
C VAL A 390 -15.72 16.41 14.51
N LEU A 391 -16.92 16.96 14.53
CA LEU A 391 -18.08 16.41 15.26
C LEU A 391 -18.77 15.28 14.49
N GLY A 392 -18.66 15.28 13.17
CA GLY A 392 -19.35 14.35 12.29
C GLY A 392 -20.74 14.83 11.93
N TYR A 393 -21.41 14.10 11.05
CA TYR A 393 -22.71 14.47 10.51
C TYR A 393 -23.90 14.09 11.41
N LYS A 394 -23.67 13.24 12.41
CA LYS A 394 -24.68 12.97 13.45
C LYS A 394 -24.75 14.19 14.35
N LYS A 395 -25.96 14.66 14.66
CA LYS A 395 -26.21 15.76 15.60
C LYS A 395 -25.72 15.36 17.01
N ILE A 396 -24.44 15.53 17.29
CA ILE A 396 -23.96 15.64 18.66
C ILE A 396 -24.36 17.05 19.08
N LYS A 397 -25.54 17.19 19.70
CA LYS A 397 -25.99 18.44 20.29
C LYS A 397 -25.71 18.41 21.80
N GLY A 398 -25.40 19.56 22.37
CA GLY A 398 -25.15 19.73 23.80
C GLY A 398 -23.68 19.58 24.21
N ASP A 399 -23.46 19.48 25.52
CA ASP A 399 -22.15 19.56 26.19
C ASP A 399 -21.07 18.59 25.66
N PRO A 400 -21.38 17.38 25.14
CA PRO A 400 -20.34 16.50 24.57
C PRO A 400 -19.66 17.08 23.33
N ALA A 401 -20.42 17.75 22.45
CA ALA A 401 -19.85 18.38 21.25
C ALA A 401 -19.01 19.61 21.60
N GLY A 402 -19.49 20.42 22.55
CA GLY A 402 -18.75 21.57 23.07
C GLY A 402 -17.40 21.13 23.63
N ARG A 403 -17.39 20.10 24.48
CA ARG A 403 -16.17 19.54 25.08
C ARG A 403 -15.18 19.01 24.06
N LEU A 404 -15.64 18.24 23.08
CA LEU A 404 -14.75 17.74 22.02
C LEU A 404 -14.11 18.90 21.25
N MET A 405 -14.88 19.96 20.95
CA MET A 405 -14.34 21.15 20.28
C MET A 405 -13.36 21.93 21.18
N THR A 406 -13.62 22.03 22.48
CA THR A 406 -12.67 22.63 23.43
C THR A 406 -11.36 21.84 23.43
N ILE A 407 -11.43 20.51 23.57
CA ILE A 407 -10.25 19.63 23.57
C ILE A 407 -9.45 19.79 22.27
N VAL A 408 -10.09 19.69 21.11
CA VAL A 408 -9.38 19.72 19.82
C VAL A 408 -8.71 21.08 19.56
N ARG A 409 -9.30 22.19 20.03
CA ARG A 409 -8.69 23.53 19.93
C ARG A 409 -7.46 23.67 20.84
N HIS A 410 -7.49 23.08 22.04
CA HIS A 410 -6.32 23.06 22.92
C HIS A 410 -5.21 22.17 22.37
N ILE A 411 -5.56 21.03 21.75
CA ILE A 411 -4.60 20.22 20.99
C ILE A 411 -3.98 21.05 19.85
N ALA A 412 -4.78 21.87 19.17
CA ALA A 412 -4.33 22.66 18.02
C ALA A 412 -3.25 23.69 18.34
N LEU A 413 -3.05 24.06 19.60
CA LEU A 413 -1.93 24.92 20.03
C LEU A 413 -0.56 24.34 19.72
N PHE A 414 -0.46 23.02 19.57
CA PHE A 414 0.79 22.31 19.38
C PHE A 414 0.84 21.69 17.99
N ARG A 415 1.99 21.77 17.32
CA ARG A 415 2.23 21.10 16.04
C ARG A 415 1.96 19.60 16.14
N LYS A 416 2.38 19.00 17.25
CA LYS A 416 2.14 17.62 17.66
C LYS A 416 2.27 17.51 19.19
N PHE A 417 1.78 16.41 19.77
CA PHE A 417 1.88 16.17 21.22
C PHE A 417 1.94 14.67 21.53
N GLY A 418 2.68 14.29 22.57
CA GLY A 418 2.78 12.93 23.08
C GLY A 418 1.48 12.49 23.76
N ALA A 419 0.77 11.55 23.16
CA ALA A 419 -0.49 11.04 23.68
C ALA A 419 -0.36 9.65 24.33
N ARG A 420 0.76 8.96 24.09
CA ARG A 420 1.04 7.61 24.60
C ARG A 420 2.47 7.53 25.13
N ARG A 421 2.75 6.44 25.86
CA ARG A 421 4.09 6.13 26.36
C ARG A 421 5.13 6.13 25.25
N PRO A 422 6.36 6.63 25.48
CA PRO A 422 6.88 7.17 26.74
C PRO A 422 6.62 8.68 26.96
N VAL A 423 5.90 9.34 26.05
CA VAL A 423 5.74 10.81 25.99
C VAL A 423 4.35 11.27 26.44
N GLU A 424 3.58 10.46 27.18
CA GLU A 424 2.18 10.76 27.52
C GLU A 424 2.00 12.00 28.41
N LYS A 425 3.08 12.45 29.06
CA LYS A 425 3.07 13.66 29.92
C LYS A 425 2.64 14.90 29.15
N GLU A 426 2.95 14.99 27.85
CA GLU A 426 2.51 16.10 27.01
C GLU A 426 0.98 16.14 26.88
N GLY A 427 0.35 15.02 26.55
CA GLY A 427 -1.11 14.92 26.46
C GLY A 427 -1.81 15.18 27.79
N ARG A 428 -1.21 14.77 28.91
CA ARG A 428 -1.72 15.12 30.25
C ARG A 428 -1.69 16.63 30.50
N PHE A 429 -0.62 17.32 30.09
CA PHE A 429 -0.57 18.78 30.15
C PHE A 429 -1.66 19.44 29.31
N VAL A 430 -1.88 18.98 28.07
CA VAL A 430 -2.96 19.50 27.21
C VAL A 430 -4.34 19.29 27.85
N ALA A 431 -4.57 18.14 28.48
CA ALA A 431 -5.80 17.86 29.21
C ALA A 431 -6.01 18.83 30.38
N THR A 432 -4.96 19.11 31.16
CA THR A 432 -5.00 20.09 32.26
C THR A 432 -5.30 21.49 31.73
N LEU A 433 -4.71 21.89 30.60
CA LEU A 433 -4.97 23.19 30.00
C LEU A 433 -6.43 23.33 29.56
N ALA A 434 -6.98 22.31 28.91
CA ALA A 434 -8.39 22.29 28.52
C ALA A 434 -9.35 22.31 29.74
N ALA A 435 -8.97 21.63 30.82
CA ALA A 435 -9.76 21.58 32.07
C ALA A 435 -9.86 22.93 32.78
N ARG A 436 -8.93 23.87 32.54
CA ARG A 436 -9.04 25.26 33.06
C ARG A 436 -10.21 26.02 32.47
N VAL A 437 -10.62 25.66 31.25
CA VAL A 437 -11.75 26.27 30.54
C VAL A 437 -13.05 25.51 30.82
N ASP A 438 -13.00 24.17 30.89
CA ASP A 438 -14.14 23.33 31.24
C ASP A 438 -13.71 22.23 32.23
N PRO A 439 -14.05 22.37 33.54
CA PRO A 439 -13.68 21.40 34.57
C PRO A 439 -14.23 19.98 34.34
N ASN A 440 -15.22 19.79 33.45
CA ASN A 440 -15.74 18.47 33.09
C ASN A 440 -14.83 17.72 32.11
N ILE A 441 -13.77 18.34 31.61
CA ILE A 441 -12.72 17.69 30.81
C ILE A 441 -11.75 17.00 31.78
N THR A 442 -12.11 15.80 32.21
CA THR A 442 -11.21 14.94 32.99
C THR A 442 -10.20 14.26 32.09
N ALA A 443 -9.12 13.71 32.67
CA ALA A 443 -8.13 12.91 31.95
C ALA A 443 -8.76 11.77 31.12
N GLY A 444 -9.75 11.06 31.68
CA GLY A 444 -10.47 10.01 30.96
C GLY A 444 -11.28 10.54 29.78
N ARG A 445 -11.95 11.68 29.93
CA ARG A 445 -12.69 12.33 28.83
C ARG A 445 -11.78 12.83 27.72
N PHE A 446 -10.58 13.31 28.09
CA PHE A 446 -9.56 13.66 27.12
C PHE A 446 -9.08 12.42 26.33
N ASP A 447 -8.81 11.31 27.01
CA ASP A 447 -8.38 10.06 26.37
C ASP A 447 -9.46 9.48 25.42
N GLU A 448 -10.74 9.55 25.82
CA GLU A 448 -11.89 9.22 24.96
C GLU A 448 -11.94 10.09 23.70
N ALA A 449 -11.78 11.41 23.86
CA ALA A 449 -11.76 12.36 22.75
C ALA A 449 -10.59 12.09 21.80
N VAL A 450 -9.39 11.86 22.32
CA VAL A 450 -8.21 11.50 21.52
C VAL A 450 -8.46 10.22 20.73
N THR A 451 -9.02 9.19 21.36
CA THR A 451 -9.36 7.92 20.69
C THR A 451 -10.35 8.16 19.56
N GLN A 452 -11.43 8.91 19.81
CA GLN A 452 -12.42 9.26 18.80
C GLN A 452 -11.79 10.03 17.61
N LEU A 453 -10.86 10.95 17.88
CA LEU A 453 -10.17 11.71 16.84
C LEU A 453 -9.21 10.83 16.05
N VAL A 454 -8.53 9.86 16.67
CA VAL A 454 -7.66 8.87 16.00
C VAL A 454 -8.49 7.93 15.11
N ASP A 455 -9.62 7.42 15.59
CA ASP A 455 -10.50 6.52 14.83
C ASP A 455 -11.05 7.22 13.57
N ARG A 456 -11.31 8.53 13.68
CA ARG A 456 -11.71 9.39 12.56
C ARG A 456 -10.54 9.90 11.73
N ARG A 457 -9.33 9.50 12.10
CA ARG A 457 -8.04 9.92 11.53
C ARG A 457 -7.81 11.42 11.55
N ILE A 458 -8.49 12.17 12.42
CA ILE A 458 -8.26 13.61 12.64
C ILE A 458 -6.96 13.82 13.42
N LEU A 459 -6.62 12.86 14.28
CA LEU A 459 -5.29 12.70 14.83
C LEU A 459 -4.57 11.54 14.12
N GLN A 460 -3.27 11.71 13.86
CA GLN A 460 -2.40 10.69 13.28
C GLN A 460 -1.06 10.63 14.00
N GLY A 461 -0.49 9.42 14.08
CA GLY A 461 0.78 9.11 14.76
C GLY A 461 0.65 7.90 15.68
N SER A 462 1.78 7.39 16.19
CA SER A 462 1.84 6.26 17.14
C SER A 462 1.85 6.76 18.58
N HIS A 463 2.99 7.31 19.02
CA HIS A 463 3.21 7.83 20.37
C HIS A 463 2.94 9.33 20.46
N THR A 464 3.36 10.06 19.42
CA THR A 464 3.12 11.49 19.25
C THR A 464 2.07 11.69 18.17
N LEU A 465 0.99 12.38 18.52
CA LEU A 465 -0.14 12.64 17.63
C LEU A 465 -0.11 14.07 17.08
N ARG A 466 -0.61 14.23 15.85
CA ARG A 466 -0.73 15.53 15.17
C ARG A 466 -2.13 15.70 14.58
N LEU A 467 -2.62 16.94 14.48
CA LEU A 467 -3.89 17.22 13.80
C LEU A 467 -3.73 17.19 12.28
N VAL A 468 -4.70 16.58 11.61
CA VAL A 468 -4.74 16.46 10.16
C VAL A 468 -6.16 16.68 9.63
N PRO A 469 -6.33 17.34 8.47
CA PRO A 469 -5.29 17.97 7.64
C PRO A 469 -4.80 19.31 8.22
N LYS A 470 -3.69 19.85 7.68
CA LYS A 470 -3.08 21.12 8.14
C LYS A 470 -4.07 22.29 8.14
N ALA A 471 -4.92 22.40 7.12
CA ALA A 471 -5.95 23.44 7.05
C ALA A 471 -6.92 23.40 8.26
N LEU A 472 -7.31 22.19 8.72
CA LEU A 472 -8.09 22.04 9.95
C LEU A 472 -7.30 22.51 11.16
N HIS A 473 -6.03 22.12 11.26
CA HIS A 473 -5.16 22.49 12.38
C HIS A 473 -5.04 24.01 12.49
N VAL A 474 -4.68 24.68 11.40
CA VAL A 474 -4.58 26.15 11.35
C VAL A 474 -5.92 26.82 11.69
N HIS A 475 -7.03 26.28 11.20
CA HIS A 475 -8.36 26.80 11.53
C HIS A 475 -8.68 26.68 13.03
N LEU A 476 -8.44 25.52 13.64
CA LEU A 476 -8.68 25.28 15.07
C LEU A 476 -7.74 26.10 15.95
N TRP A 477 -6.48 26.28 15.52
CA TRP A 477 -5.51 27.12 16.20
C TRP A 477 -5.98 28.58 16.25
N LYS A 478 -6.43 29.14 15.11
CA LYS A 478 -7.01 30.50 15.07
C LYS A 478 -8.22 30.63 15.97
N GLN A 479 -9.15 29.67 15.92
CA GLN A 479 -10.32 29.67 16.81
C GLN A 479 -9.94 29.66 18.28
N TRP A 480 -8.87 28.95 18.68
CA TRP A 480 -8.43 28.98 20.07
C TRP A 480 -8.03 30.40 20.48
N TRP A 481 -7.24 31.10 19.67
CA TRP A 481 -6.82 32.48 19.94
C TRP A 481 -7.98 33.47 19.92
N ASP A 482 -8.94 33.28 19.03
CA ASP A 482 -10.11 34.17 18.95
C ASP A 482 -11.02 34.01 20.19
N ILE A 483 -11.08 32.81 20.78
CA ILE A 483 -11.94 32.51 21.94
C ILE A 483 -11.22 32.76 23.27
N HIS A 484 -9.96 32.34 23.39
CA HIS A 484 -9.21 32.30 24.65
C HIS A 484 -8.01 33.24 24.69
N GLY A 485 -7.52 33.70 23.53
CA GLY A 485 -6.26 34.42 23.40
C GLY A 485 -6.20 35.75 24.13
N ALA A 486 -7.32 36.47 24.23
CA ALA A 486 -7.38 37.77 24.90
C ALA A 486 -7.00 37.71 26.39
N ASN A 487 -7.20 36.55 27.04
CA ASN A 487 -6.88 36.33 28.45
C ASN A 487 -5.69 35.39 28.64
N ALA A 488 -4.99 35.02 27.55
CA ALA A 488 -3.89 34.07 27.62
C ALA A 488 -2.63 34.76 28.14
N ASN A 489 -2.11 34.30 29.28
CA ASN A 489 -0.79 34.69 29.75
C ASN A 489 0.27 33.77 29.15
N LEU A 490 0.97 34.25 28.12
CA LEU A 490 1.95 33.45 27.39
C LEU A 490 3.17 33.09 28.26
N SER A 491 3.62 33.99 29.13
CA SER A 491 4.72 33.73 30.06
C SER A 491 4.39 32.56 30.98
N THR A 492 3.23 32.62 31.66
CA THR A 492 2.79 31.54 32.55
C THR A 492 2.58 30.23 31.79
N LEU A 493 2.00 30.29 30.57
CA LEU A 493 1.81 29.10 29.75
C LEU A 493 3.15 28.46 29.37
N MET A 494 4.16 29.25 29.01
CA MET A 494 5.50 28.76 28.65
C MET A 494 6.24 28.18 29.86
N ASP A 495 6.13 28.80 31.03
CA ASP A 495 6.79 28.34 32.26
C ASP A 495 6.27 26.96 32.70
N GLU A 496 4.96 26.75 32.65
CA GLU A 496 4.32 25.50 33.05
C GLU A 496 4.45 24.37 32.01
N MET A 497 4.73 24.71 30.75
CA MET A 497 4.75 23.76 29.65
C MET A 497 5.98 22.85 29.69
N PRO A 498 5.81 21.51 29.53
CA PRO A 498 6.93 20.59 29.40
C PRO A 498 7.90 21.00 28.29
N GLU A 499 9.22 20.93 28.55
CA GLU A 499 10.24 21.38 27.59
C GLU A 499 10.10 20.72 26.21
N THR A 500 9.76 19.44 26.18
CA THR A 500 9.55 18.68 24.94
C THR A 500 8.37 19.18 24.12
N LEU A 501 7.37 19.78 24.76
CA LEU A 501 6.16 20.31 24.14
C LEU A 501 6.32 21.79 23.70
N ARG A 502 7.23 22.54 24.34
CA ARG A 502 7.51 23.96 24.01
C ARG A 502 7.88 24.16 22.55
N ARG A 503 8.73 23.29 22.00
CA ARG A 503 9.09 23.33 20.58
C ARG A 503 7.87 23.22 19.67
N TRP A 504 6.94 22.30 19.98
CA TRP A 504 5.74 22.08 19.18
C TRP A 504 4.74 23.24 19.27
N PHE A 505 4.71 23.93 20.40
CA PHE A 505 3.95 25.17 20.54
C PHE A 505 4.54 26.31 19.69
N LEU A 506 5.86 26.53 19.79
CA LEU A 506 6.55 27.58 19.04
C LEU A 506 6.43 27.40 17.52
N ASP A 507 6.51 26.16 17.03
CA ASP A 507 6.30 25.83 15.62
C ASP A 507 4.95 26.34 15.08
N MET A 508 3.92 26.47 15.92
CA MET A 508 2.59 26.94 15.51
C MET A 508 2.47 28.47 15.46
N LEU A 509 3.39 29.22 16.07
CA LEU A 509 3.35 30.69 16.05
C LEU A 509 3.60 31.28 14.66
N VAL A 510 4.10 30.48 13.71
CA VAL A 510 4.20 30.86 12.29
C VAL A 510 2.85 31.29 11.69
N TYR A 511 1.73 30.83 12.27
CA TYR A 511 0.38 31.16 11.80
C TYR A 511 -0.21 32.41 12.47
N SER A 512 0.55 33.10 13.33
CA SER A 512 0.11 34.30 14.06
C SER A 512 -0.38 35.43 13.17
N ASN A 513 0.18 35.60 11.98
CA ASN A 513 -0.30 36.58 11.00
C ASN A 513 -1.78 36.40 10.60
N GLY A 514 -2.38 35.26 10.91
CA GLY A 514 -3.79 34.98 10.68
C GLY A 514 -4.71 35.18 11.89
N SER A 515 -4.25 35.68 13.04
CA SER A 515 -5.07 36.03 14.21
C SER A 515 -4.52 37.26 14.94
N ALA A 516 -5.32 38.32 15.01
CA ALA A 516 -4.95 39.56 15.69
C ALA A 516 -4.68 39.35 17.19
N SER A 517 -5.48 38.48 17.84
CA SER A 517 -5.28 38.11 19.24
C SER A 517 -3.95 37.38 19.47
N ALA A 518 -3.54 36.53 18.53
CA ALA A 518 -2.24 35.86 18.60
C ALA A 518 -1.07 36.84 18.41
N GLN A 519 -1.18 37.79 17.46
CA GLN A 519 -0.16 38.83 17.28
C GLN A 519 -0.01 39.70 18.54
N ALA A 520 -1.12 40.12 19.14
CA ALA A 520 -1.12 40.90 20.36
C ALA A 520 -0.47 40.14 21.53
N ALA A 521 -0.75 38.85 21.67
CA ALA A 521 -0.19 38.02 22.73
C ALA A 521 1.30 37.68 22.57
N ILE A 522 1.86 37.77 21.35
CA ILE A 522 3.29 37.53 21.07
C ILE A 522 4.13 38.81 21.25
N GLN A 523 3.51 39.99 21.06
CA GLN A 523 4.17 41.29 21.17
C GLN A 523 4.27 41.82 22.61
N CYS A 524 3.46 41.28 23.52
CA CYS A 524 3.49 41.51 24.96
C CYS A 524 4.41 40.50 25.64
#